data_AF-A0A7R9A660-F1
#
_entry.id   AF-A0A7R9A660-F1
#
_cell.length_a   1.000
_cell.length_b   1.000
_cell.length_c   1.000
_cell.angle_alpha   90.00
_cell.angle_beta   90.00
_cell.angle_gamma   90.00
#
_symmetry.space_group_name_H-M   'P 1'
#
loop_
_entity.id
_entity.type
_entity.pdbx_description
1 polymer ?
#
loop_
_entity_poly.entity_id
_entity_poly.type
_entity_poly.pdbx_seq_one_letter_code
_entity_poly.pdbx_strand_id
1 'polypeptide(L)'
;MHCDLLAFQCALLTSVPAFKSDSLEELNLEHNKITNVEFDKWATPNLRILKLWSISLTSVPAFKSDSLEELDLSGNKITNVELDKWATPKLRILNLSWNSLMSVPAFKSDSLEEFYLDKNKITNVEFDKWATPKLRILKLDENSLTSVPAFKSDSLEELDLGGNKITNVEFDKLATLKLKILKLYSNSLTTVPAFKSDSLEEFYVDKNKITNVEFDKWATPKLRILKLDENSLRSVPAFKSGSLEEFYLDKNKITNVEFDKWATPKLRILRLHSNSLTSVPPFKSDNLEELDLRMNKITNVEFDKWATPKLRELKLSNNELTSIPSFKCDSVYVGFPASKSTENNICGRRGNLVPSAQRLIRGGKEAAPGSWPWQAAIYHVNIGDIICGGALIGMRWVLTAAHCVVGHDVDNFFVYLGKHYRNVSQDDEFVQKMKATQIFVHDKYTGWESDIALMKLHDSANLNEWVQLICLPFNDDISDDILDGVEDRFCGPHPGKVAGWGRDASDLVTDVLTEVQLTVIPKSECRYKIYEITKNHPASISRSTFCAGERNYSSSIVNDNAKEYKTVCGGDSGSPIVFASHSLLKSQWVVEGLVSHIYAKSGQNCSNYEPGQYGVFTKVNKFVDWIEETMSMNS
;
A
#
# COMPACT_ATOMS: atom_id res chain seq x y z
N MET A 1 -11.25 -0.95 40.39
CA MET A 1 -11.96 -1.29 39.14
C MET A 1 -11.65 -2.75 38.85
N HIS A 2 -12.63 -3.60 38.57
CA HIS A 2 -12.39 -4.96 38.09
C HIS A 2 -12.56 -4.94 36.58
N CYS A 3 -11.44 -4.77 35.88
CA CYS A 3 -11.40 -4.60 34.44
C CYS A 3 -10.00 -5.03 34.00
N ASP A 4 -9.92 -6.16 33.29
CA ASP A 4 -8.65 -6.81 32.95
C ASP A 4 -8.06 -6.24 31.66
N LEU A 5 -8.90 -5.61 30.83
CA LEU A 5 -8.49 -4.86 29.65
C LEU A 5 -9.19 -3.49 29.65
N LEU A 6 -8.39 -2.43 29.53
CA LEU A 6 -8.86 -1.06 29.42
C LEU A 6 -8.30 -0.43 28.14
N ALA A 7 -9.18 -0.10 27.20
CA ALA A 7 -8.79 0.49 25.92
C ALA A 7 -9.48 1.84 25.70
N PHE A 8 -8.69 2.88 25.48
CA PHE A 8 -9.12 4.22 25.09
C PHE A 8 -8.43 4.65 23.80
N GLN A 9 -8.50 3.84 22.75
CA GLN A 9 -7.93 4.19 21.45
C GLN A 9 -8.72 5.35 20.81
N CYS A 10 -8.03 6.26 20.10
CA CYS A 10 -8.67 7.36 19.35
C CYS A 10 -9.58 8.28 20.17
N ALA A 11 -9.44 8.31 21.49
CA ALA A 11 -10.35 9.03 22.39
C ALA A 11 -10.01 10.53 22.54
N LEU A 12 -9.07 11.05 21.75
CA LEU A 12 -8.55 12.43 21.82
C LEU A 12 -8.04 12.81 23.21
N LEU A 13 -7.66 11.83 24.04
CA LEU A 13 -7.16 12.07 25.39
C LEU A 13 -5.90 12.92 25.32
N THR A 14 -5.82 13.95 26.16
CA THR A 14 -4.64 14.81 26.28
C THR A 14 -3.78 14.45 27.49
N SER A 15 -4.30 13.62 28.40
CA SER A 15 -3.64 13.21 29.63
C SER A 15 -4.23 11.90 30.15
N VAL A 16 -3.43 11.13 30.88
CA VAL A 16 -3.89 9.98 31.64
C VAL A 16 -3.85 10.34 33.13
N PRO A 17 -4.98 10.30 33.85
CA PRO A 17 -4.97 10.55 35.29
C PRO A 17 -4.21 9.45 36.03
N ALA A 18 -3.82 9.70 37.28
CA ALA A 18 -3.38 8.63 38.16
C ALA A 18 -4.53 7.64 38.39
N PHE A 19 -4.27 6.33 38.28
CA PHE A 19 -5.29 5.32 38.54
C PHE A 19 -4.68 4.06 39.16
N LYS A 20 -5.52 3.33 39.91
CA LYS A 20 -5.18 2.07 40.58
C LYS A 20 -6.11 0.98 40.07
N SER A 21 -5.56 -0.15 39.64
CA SER A 21 -6.32 -1.33 39.30
C SER A 21 -5.57 -2.59 39.70
N ASP A 22 -6.18 -3.40 40.56
CA ASP A 22 -5.59 -4.65 41.03
C ASP A 22 -5.86 -5.82 40.06
N SER A 23 -6.64 -5.63 38.99
CA SER A 23 -6.93 -6.68 37.98
C SER A 23 -6.51 -6.34 36.55
N LEU A 24 -6.12 -5.09 36.25
CA LEU A 24 -5.80 -4.68 34.89
C LEU A 24 -4.55 -5.39 34.36
N GLU A 25 -4.70 -6.13 33.26
CA GLU A 25 -3.65 -6.85 32.54
C GLU A 25 -3.23 -6.15 31.25
N GLU A 26 -4.15 -5.49 30.54
CA GLU A 26 -3.86 -4.75 29.30
C GLU A 26 -4.39 -3.32 29.36
N LEU A 27 -3.52 -2.36 29.05
CA LEU A 27 -3.88 -0.96 28.86
C LEU A 27 -3.52 -0.53 27.44
N ASN A 28 -4.53 -0.11 26.69
CA ASN A 28 -4.36 0.41 25.34
C ASN A 28 -4.80 1.88 25.25
N LEU A 29 -3.86 2.77 24.93
CA LEU A 29 -4.08 4.22 24.82
C LEU A 29 -3.66 4.76 23.46
N GLU A 30 -3.63 3.95 22.42
CA GLU A 30 -3.10 4.33 21.12
C GLU A 30 -3.92 5.47 20.47
N HIS A 31 -3.28 6.27 19.61
CA HIS A 31 -3.91 7.37 18.85
C HIS A 31 -4.60 8.43 19.72
N ASN A 32 -3.93 8.83 20.78
CA ASN A 32 -4.36 9.95 21.60
C ASN A 32 -3.45 11.16 21.39
N LYS A 33 -3.70 12.23 22.14
CA LYS A 33 -2.91 13.47 22.16
C LYS A 33 -2.15 13.61 23.50
N ILE A 34 -1.78 12.48 24.11
CA ILE A 34 -1.10 12.41 25.40
C ILE A 34 0.39 12.76 25.21
N THR A 35 0.77 13.96 25.62
CA THR A 35 2.16 14.42 25.50
C THR A 35 3.06 13.98 26.65
N ASN A 36 2.49 13.47 27.74
CA ASN A 36 3.23 13.00 28.92
C ASN A 36 2.49 11.86 29.63
N VAL A 37 3.26 10.90 30.14
CA VAL A 37 2.78 9.78 30.94
C VAL A 37 3.56 9.72 32.25
N GLU A 38 2.84 9.73 33.37
CA GLU A 38 3.41 9.64 34.71
C GLU A 38 3.34 8.21 35.23
N PHE A 39 4.16 7.31 34.69
CA PHE A 39 4.10 5.88 34.99
C PHE A 39 4.16 5.55 36.48
N ASP A 40 4.95 6.30 37.27
CA ASP A 40 5.09 6.11 38.71
C ASP A 40 3.78 6.32 39.49
N LYS A 41 2.77 6.96 38.87
CA LYS A 41 1.45 7.18 39.46
C LYS A 41 0.45 6.07 39.15
N TRP A 42 0.85 5.03 38.41
CA TRP A 42 0.00 3.90 38.07
C TRP A 42 0.26 2.74 39.03
N ALA A 43 -0.74 2.41 39.85
CA ALA A 43 -0.68 1.25 40.74
C ALA A 43 -1.41 0.07 40.06
N THR A 44 -0.70 -0.62 39.16
CA THR A 44 -1.23 -1.71 38.33
C THR A 44 -0.31 -2.94 38.40
N PRO A 45 -0.34 -3.72 39.50
CA PRO A 45 0.62 -4.81 39.72
C PRO A 45 0.51 -5.95 38.71
N ASN A 46 -0.61 -6.07 38.00
CA ASN A 46 -0.88 -7.14 37.03
C ASN A 46 -0.77 -6.69 35.56
N LEU A 47 -0.34 -5.45 35.28
CA LEU A 47 -0.28 -4.93 33.91
C LEU A 47 0.84 -5.63 33.12
N ARG A 48 0.44 -6.41 32.11
CA ARG A 48 1.32 -7.21 31.24
C ARG A 48 1.54 -6.56 29.88
N ILE A 49 0.52 -5.89 29.34
CA ILE A 49 0.57 -5.28 28.01
C ILE A 49 0.25 -3.79 28.12
N LEU A 50 1.13 -2.95 27.60
CA LEU A 50 0.94 -1.51 27.56
C LEU A 50 1.19 -0.97 26.15
N LYS A 51 0.15 -0.39 25.57
CA LYS A 51 0.13 0.10 24.19
C LYS A 51 -0.04 1.62 24.15
N LEU A 52 0.97 2.31 23.65
CA LEU A 52 1.11 3.78 23.62
C LEU A 52 1.50 4.29 22.22
N TRP A 53 1.11 3.57 21.16
CA TRP A 53 1.35 3.99 19.77
C TRP A 53 0.71 5.36 19.48
N SER A 54 1.46 6.25 18.84
CA SER A 54 0.95 7.51 18.29
C SER A 54 0.22 8.41 19.29
N ILE A 55 0.77 8.58 20.50
CA ILE A 55 0.18 9.45 21.52
C ILE A 55 0.83 10.84 21.62
N SER A 56 1.94 11.08 20.92
CA SER A 56 2.75 12.32 20.91
C SER A 56 3.76 12.48 22.06
N LEU A 57 4.27 11.38 22.63
CA LEU A 57 5.38 11.45 23.58
C LEU A 57 6.66 11.99 22.92
N THR A 58 7.40 12.86 23.62
CA THR A 58 8.73 13.34 23.19
C THR A 58 9.88 12.69 23.93
N SER A 59 9.61 12.08 25.08
CA SER A 59 10.56 11.38 25.94
C SER A 59 9.83 10.35 26.77
N VAL A 60 10.55 9.32 27.23
CA VAL A 60 10.03 8.32 28.17
C VAL A 60 10.88 8.38 29.44
N PRO A 61 10.31 8.75 30.60
CA PRO A 61 11.06 8.73 31.86
C PRO A 61 11.40 7.28 32.26
N ALA A 62 12.23 7.13 33.30
CA ALA A 62 12.50 5.82 33.87
C ALA A 62 11.18 5.12 34.26
N PHE A 63 11.08 3.83 33.92
CA PHE A 63 9.86 3.05 34.08
C PHE A 63 10.15 1.80 34.92
N LYS A 64 9.30 1.53 35.92
CA LYS A 64 9.36 0.32 36.75
C LYS A 64 8.05 -0.45 36.67
N SER A 65 8.13 -1.72 36.30
CA SER A 65 7.01 -2.65 36.37
C SER A 65 7.49 -4.09 36.54
N ASP A 66 7.00 -4.77 37.57
CA ASP A 66 7.36 -6.16 37.87
C ASP A 66 6.58 -7.19 37.02
N SER A 67 5.57 -6.73 36.27
CA SER A 67 4.65 -7.58 35.49
C SER A 67 4.65 -7.32 33.98
N LEU A 68 5.15 -6.16 33.51
CA LEU A 68 5.06 -5.81 32.10
C LEU A 68 5.86 -6.76 31.21
N GLU A 69 5.19 -7.32 30.20
CA GLU A 69 5.71 -8.27 29.21
C GLU A 69 5.85 -7.62 27.82
N GLU A 70 4.96 -6.69 27.46
CA GLU A 70 4.94 -5.99 26.18
C GLU A 70 4.74 -4.48 26.37
N LEU A 71 5.59 -3.69 25.71
CA LEU A 71 5.51 -2.23 25.68
C LEU A 71 5.60 -1.73 24.24
N ASP A 72 4.52 -1.13 23.74
CA ASP A 72 4.51 -0.41 22.47
C ASP A 72 4.56 1.11 22.71
N LEU A 73 5.65 1.73 22.28
CA LEU A 73 5.91 3.18 22.32
C LEU A 73 6.13 3.76 20.91
N SER A 74 5.77 3.01 19.87
CA SER A 74 6.05 3.41 18.50
C SER A 74 5.28 4.67 18.07
N GLY A 75 5.60 5.25 16.92
CA GLY A 75 4.81 6.33 16.30
C GLY A 75 4.73 7.62 17.11
N ASN A 76 5.64 7.80 18.07
CA ASN A 76 5.72 8.98 18.90
C ASN A 76 6.79 9.95 18.36
N LYS A 77 7.19 10.93 19.15
CA LYS A 77 8.23 11.93 18.84
C LYS A 77 9.43 11.75 19.76
N ILE A 78 9.67 10.52 20.24
CA ILE A 78 10.67 10.23 21.26
C ILE A 78 12.07 10.46 20.66
N THR A 79 12.85 11.35 21.29
CA THR A 79 14.23 11.62 20.87
C THR A 79 15.27 10.96 21.78
N ASN A 80 14.88 10.56 22.98
CA ASN A 80 15.76 9.89 23.95
C ASN A 80 14.97 8.90 24.83
N VAL A 81 15.62 7.81 25.21
CA VAL A 81 15.14 6.80 26.16
C VAL A 81 16.26 6.42 27.12
N GLU A 82 15.97 6.41 28.42
CA GLU A 82 16.93 6.03 29.47
C GLU A 82 16.77 4.54 29.83
N LEU A 83 16.97 3.66 28.85
CA LEU A 83 16.75 2.20 28.97
C LEU A 83 17.57 1.57 30.11
N ASP A 84 18.74 2.12 30.41
CA ASP A 84 19.61 1.71 31.50
C ASP A 84 19.00 1.91 32.90
N LYS A 85 17.99 2.80 33.01
CA LYS A 85 17.29 3.10 34.26
C LYS A 85 15.97 2.33 34.42
N TRP A 86 15.59 1.51 33.45
CA TRP A 86 14.33 0.78 33.49
C TRP A 86 14.44 -0.46 34.38
N ALA A 87 13.39 -0.74 35.15
CA ALA A 87 13.27 -1.91 36.02
C ALA A 87 12.05 -2.74 35.59
N THR A 88 12.23 -3.52 34.52
CA THR A 88 11.18 -4.32 33.88
C THR A 88 11.62 -5.77 33.65
N PRO A 89 11.70 -6.61 34.71
CA PRO A 89 12.32 -7.93 34.64
C PRO A 89 11.59 -8.92 33.72
N LYS A 90 10.33 -8.67 33.36
CA LYS A 90 9.52 -9.55 32.50
C LYS A 90 9.33 -9.04 31.07
N LEU A 91 9.89 -7.89 30.70
CA LEU A 91 9.66 -7.27 29.39
C LEU A 91 10.29 -8.12 28.27
N ARG A 92 9.45 -8.73 27.44
CA ARG A 92 9.82 -9.60 26.31
C ARG A 92 9.78 -8.86 24.98
N ILE A 93 8.85 -7.93 24.80
CA ILE A 93 8.66 -7.18 23.55
C ILE A 93 8.72 -5.69 23.86
N LEU A 94 9.62 -4.98 23.17
CA LEU A 94 9.71 -3.52 23.22
C LEU A 94 9.66 -2.97 21.81
N ASN A 95 8.67 -2.11 21.54
CA ASN A 95 8.54 -1.42 20.27
C ASN A 95 8.78 0.09 20.43
N LEU A 96 9.86 0.59 19.83
CA LEU A 96 10.25 2.00 19.79
C LEU A 96 10.31 2.53 18.34
N SER A 97 9.69 1.83 17.40
CA SER A 97 9.72 2.18 15.98
C SER A 97 9.01 3.51 15.68
N TRP A 98 9.25 4.10 14.52
CA TRP A 98 8.60 5.35 14.10
C TRP A 98 8.74 6.49 15.13
N ASN A 99 9.95 6.68 15.66
CA ASN A 99 10.28 7.74 16.60
C ASN A 99 11.38 8.66 16.01
N SER A 100 12.07 9.43 16.85
CA SER A 100 13.16 10.32 16.44
C SER A 100 14.45 10.03 17.22
N LEU A 101 14.67 8.78 17.63
CA LEU A 101 15.89 8.36 18.32
C LEU A 101 17.11 8.51 17.40
N MET A 102 18.18 9.13 17.91
CA MET A 102 19.45 9.24 17.19
C MET A 102 20.48 8.18 17.58
N SER A 103 20.29 7.57 18.75
CA SER A 103 21.11 6.50 19.30
C SER A 103 20.28 5.67 20.27
N VAL A 104 20.81 4.49 20.61
CA VAL A 104 20.25 3.63 21.67
C VAL A 104 21.36 3.36 22.68
N PRO A 105 21.19 3.72 23.96
CA PRO A 105 22.22 3.50 24.97
C PRO A 105 22.42 2.01 25.26
N ALA A 106 23.56 1.66 25.85
CA ALA A 106 23.77 0.32 26.37
C ALA A 106 22.79 0.04 27.52
N PHE A 107 22.21 -1.15 27.55
CA PHE A 107 21.29 -1.57 28.60
C PHE A 107 21.36 -3.08 28.83
N LYS A 108 20.75 -3.53 29.93
CA LYS A 108 20.64 -4.93 30.30
C LYS A 108 19.17 -5.34 30.39
N SER A 109 18.82 -6.46 29.76
CA SER A 109 17.53 -7.12 29.98
C SER A 109 17.68 -8.64 29.87
N ASP A 110 17.35 -9.35 30.95
CA ASP A 110 17.43 -10.81 31.00
C ASP A 110 16.21 -11.50 30.34
N SER A 111 15.21 -10.72 29.90
CA SER A 111 13.93 -11.20 29.37
C SER A 111 13.59 -10.74 27.95
N LEU A 112 14.22 -9.68 27.44
CA LEU A 112 13.87 -9.12 26.13
C LEU A 112 14.15 -10.12 25.00
N GLU A 113 13.12 -10.42 24.21
CA GLU A 113 13.11 -11.35 23.09
C GLU A 113 13.01 -10.62 21.75
N GLU A 114 12.26 -9.51 21.69
CA GLU A 114 12.02 -8.75 20.46
C GLU A 114 12.20 -7.26 20.71
N PHE A 115 12.99 -6.61 19.86
CA PHE A 115 13.23 -5.18 19.94
C PHE A 115 13.07 -4.51 18.58
N TYR A 116 12.07 -3.64 18.48
CA TYR A 116 11.76 -2.88 17.29
C TYR A 116 12.25 -1.43 17.42
N LEU A 117 13.14 -1.02 16.53
CA LEU A 117 13.77 0.30 16.46
C LEU A 117 13.71 0.89 15.04
N ASP A 118 12.91 0.30 14.16
CA ASP A 118 12.80 0.73 12.77
C ASP A 118 12.24 2.15 12.64
N LYS A 119 12.55 2.81 11.51
CA LYS A 119 12.05 4.17 11.20
C LYS A 119 12.35 5.20 12.28
N ASN A 120 13.60 5.22 12.73
CA ASN A 120 14.16 6.22 13.62
C ASN A 120 15.24 7.04 12.87
N LYS A 121 16.09 7.76 13.62
CA LYS A 121 17.23 8.52 13.08
C LYS A 121 18.55 7.95 13.59
N ILE A 122 18.59 6.66 13.91
CA ILE A 122 19.71 6.04 14.61
C ILE A 122 20.92 6.02 13.69
N THR A 123 22.03 6.60 14.15
CA THR A 123 23.31 6.60 13.43
C THR A 123 24.32 5.61 14.01
N ASN A 124 24.12 5.18 15.26
CA ASN A 124 24.99 4.23 15.94
C ASN A 124 24.21 3.40 16.98
N VAL A 125 24.61 2.13 17.12
CA VAL A 125 24.13 1.22 18.16
C VAL A 125 25.33 0.52 18.78
N GLU A 126 25.53 0.68 20.09
CA GLU A 126 26.60 0.01 20.85
C GLU A 126 26.15 -1.40 21.28
N PHE A 127 25.74 -2.22 20.31
CA PHE A 127 25.12 -3.53 20.56
C PHE A 127 26.06 -4.49 21.32
N ASP A 128 27.36 -4.40 21.10
CA ASP A 128 28.38 -5.17 21.81
C ASP A 128 28.40 -4.93 23.33
N LYS A 129 27.82 -3.80 23.78
CA LYS A 129 27.65 -3.46 25.20
C LYS A 129 26.29 -3.87 25.76
N TRP A 130 25.41 -4.45 24.96
CA TRP A 130 24.11 -4.91 25.42
C TRP A 130 24.22 -6.25 26.14
N ALA A 131 23.46 -6.41 27.22
CA ALA A 131 23.34 -7.68 27.94
C ALA A 131 21.90 -8.20 27.79
N THR A 132 21.60 -8.80 26.64
CA THR A 132 20.27 -9.26 26.21
C THR A 132 20.29 -10.71 25.71
N PRO A 133 20.51 -11.71 26.60
CA PRO A 133 20.80 -13.09 26.20
C PRO A 133 19.64 -13.81 25.48
N LYS A 134 18.42 -13.28 25.56
CA LYS A 134 17.23 -13.86 24.93
C LYS A 134 16.78 -13.15 23.65
N LEU A 135 17.49 -12.10 23.21
CA LEU A 135 17.06 -11.29 22.06
C LEU A 135 17.15 -12.10 20.76
N ARG A 136 15.99 -12.40 20.19
CA ARG A 136 15.80 -13.20 18.96
C ARG A 136 15.54 -12.34 17.73
N ILE A 137 14.82 -11.23 17.89
CA ILE A 137 14.44 -10.35 16.78
C ILE A 137 14.91 -8.93 17.08
N LEU A 138 15.67 -8.37 16.14
CA LEU A 138 16.08 -6.96 16.17
C LEU A 138 15.75 -6.29 14.84
N LYS A 139 14.89 -5.27 14.89
CA LYS A 139 14.55 -4.44 13.72
C LYS A 139 15.21 -3.08 13.84
N LEU A 140 16.08 -2.76 12.89
CA LEU A 140 16.83 -1.51 12.77
C LEU A 140 16.69 -0.90 11.37
N ASP A 141 15.70 -1.35 10.59
CA ASP A 141 15.48 -0.86 9.24
C ASP A 141 15.02 0.61 9.22
N GLU A 142 15.18 1.27 8.06
CA GLU A 142 14.79 2.67 7.85
C GLU A 142 15.41 3.63 8.89
N ASN A 143 16.71 3.46 9.15
CA ASN A 143 17.49 4.31 10.04
C ASN A 143 18.59 5.06 9.26
N SER A 144 19.64 5.55 9.94
CA SER A 144 20.77 6.26 9.33
C SER A 144 22.12 5.61 9.64
N LEU A 145 22.15 4.29 9.85
CA LEU A 145 23.37 3.53 10.08
C LEU A 145 24.26 3.54 8.84
N THR A 146 25.54 3.85 9.01
CA THR A 146 26.54 3.81 7.92
C THR A 146 27.35 2.52 7.88
N SER A 147 27.27 1.72 8.94
CA SER A 147 27.92 0.43 9.10
C SER A 147 27.03 -0.50 9.91
N VAL A 148 27.24 -1.79 9.74
CA VAL A 148 26.63 -2.83 10.58
C VAL A 148 27.14 -2.69 12.03
N PRO A 149 26.26 -2.60 13.04
CA PRO A 149 26.68 -2.60 14.45
C PRO A 149 27.52 -3.83 14.82
N ALA A 150 28.39 -3.71 15.83
CA ALA A 150 29.14 -4.86 16.32
C ALA A 150 28.20 -5.81 17.07
N PHE A 151 27.92 -6.98 16.49
CA PHE A 151 27.01 -7.95 17.08
C PHE A 151 27.74 -9.01 17.91
N LYS A 152 27.20 -9.27 19.11
CA LYS A 152 27.52 -10.45 19.92
C LYS A 152 26.23 -11.01 20.52
N SER A 153 25.65 -12.02 19.88
CA SER A 153 24.46 -12.70 20.38
C SER A 153 24.44 -14.16 19.95
N ASP A 154 24.11 -15.04 20.90
CA ASP A 154 23.94 -16.48 20.65
C ASP A 154 22.50 -16.85 20.30
N SER A 155 21.55 -15.93 20.49
CA SER A 155 20.10 -16.15 20.37
C SER A 155 19.44 -15.39 19.22
N LEU A 156 20.13 -14.43 18.60
CA LEU A 156 19.57 -13.61 17.53
C LEU A 156 19.27 -14.46 16.29
N GLU A 157 18.00 -14.48 15.88
CA GLU A 157 17.46 -15.26 14.75
C GLU A 157 17.13 -14.35 13.57
N GLU A 158 16.64 -13.13 13.80
CA GLU A 158 16.34 -12.16 12.76
C GLU A 158 17.00 -10.82 13.04
N LEU A 159 17.69 -10.32 12.03
CA LEU A 159 18.29 -9.00 12.01
C LEU A 159 17.86 -8.24 10.76
N ASP A 160 17.13 -7.15 10.97
CA ASP A 160 16.73 -6.24 9.89
C ASP A 160 17.50 -4.93 9.94
N LEU A 161 18.27 -4.66 8.89
CA LEU A 161 19.08 -3.46 8.70
C LEU A 161 18.74 -2.78 7.36
N GLY A 162 17.57 -3.08 6.79
CA GLY A 162 17.13 -2.50 5.53
C GLY A 162 17.01 -0.97 5.57
N GLY A 163 16.99 -0.28 4.42
CA GLY A 163 16.71 1.17 4.37
C GLY A 163 17.71 2.05 5.15
N ASN A 164 18.96 1.62 5.27
CA ASN A 164 20.01 2.37 5.97
C ASN A 164 21.03 2.96 4.96
N LYS A 165 22.16 3.48 5.45
CA LYS A 165 23.26 4.04 4.64
C LYS A 165 24.49 3.15 4.68
N ILE A 166 24.32 1.84 4.89
CA ILE A 166 25.42 0.89 5.07
C ILE A 166 26.17 0.71 3.76
N THR A 167 27.48 0.95 3.79
CA THR A 167 28.39 0.74 2.66
C THR A 167 29.34 -0.42 2.87
N ASN A 168 29.62 -0.77 4.11
CA ASN A 168 30.54 -1.85 4.48
C ASN A 168 29.91 -2.80 5.51
N VAL A 169 30.10 -4.09 5.27
CA VAL A 169 29.57 -5.18 6.10
C VAL A 169 30.69 -6.16 6.36
N GLU A 170 30.97 -6.44 7.63
CA GLU A 170 31.88 -7.51 8.04
C GLU A 170 31.14 -8.84 8.03
N PHE A 171 30.95 -9.40 6.83
CA PHE A 171 30.18 -10.63 6.60
C PHE A 171 30.67 -11.82 7.43
N ASP A 172 31.98 -11.95 7.66
CA ASP A 172 32.54 -13.02 8.51
C ASP A 172 32.05 -12.92 9.96
N LYS A 173 31.82 -11.70 10.49
CA LYS A 173 31.28 -11.52 11.84
C LYS A 173 29.79 -11.86 11.89
N LEU A 174 29.01 -11.42 10.89
CA LEU A 174 27.59 -11.78 10.79
C LEU A 174 27.39 -13.30 10.62
N ALA A 175 28.30 -13.96 9.90
CA ALA A 175 28.32 -15.40 9.71
C ALA A 175 28.49 -16.19 11.03
N THR A 176 29.08 -15.60 12.07
CA THR A 176 29.18 -16.25 13.39
C THR A 176 27.86 -16.29 14.16
N LEU A 177 26.88 -15.46 13.77
CA LEU A 177 25.58 -15.42 14.40
C LEU A 177 24.69 -16.54 13.86
N LYS A 178 23.74 -17.00 14.67
CA LYS A 178 22.77 -18.04 14.29
C LYS A 178 21.52 -17.47 13.60
N LEU A 179 21.73 -16.48 12.75
CA LEU A 179 20.65 -15.82 12.02
C LEU A 179 19.95 -16.80 11.08
N LYS A 180 18.62 -16.80 11.11
CA LYS A 180 17.73 -17.40 10.12
C LYS A 180 17.37 -16.39 9.03
N ILE A 181 17.18 -15.13 9.40
CA ILE A 181 16.78 -14.05 8.50
C ILE A 181 17.77 -12.89 8.63
N LEU A 182 18.38 -12.50 7.52
CA LEU A 182 19.22 -11.31 7.43
C LEU A 182 18.69 -10.39 6.33
N LYS A 183 18.37 -9.15 6.70
CA LYS A 183 17.88 -8.14 5.78
C LYS A 183 18.82 -6.93 5.73
N LEU A 184 19.33 -6.65 4.53
CA LEU A 184 20.25 -5.57 4.19
C LEU A 184 19.73 -4.80 2.95
N TYR A 185 18.44 -4.91 2.62
CA TYR A 185 17.83 -4.28 1.46
C TYR A 185 17.94 -2.74 1.52
N SER A 186 17.87 -2.05 0.39
CA SER A 186 17.85 -0.58 0.35
C SER A 186 19.02 0.08 1.12
N ASN A 187 20.23 -0.43 0.92
CA ASN A 187 21.48 0.13 1.47
C ASN A 187 22.39 0.63 0.32
N SER A 188 23.69 0.82 0.57
CA SER A 188 24.68 1.25 -0.42
C SER A 188 25.80 0.23 -0.62
N LEU A 189 25.50 -1.06 -0.48
CA LEU A 189 26.46 -2.15 -0.69
C LEU A 189 26.84 -2.27 -2.18
N THR A 190 28.12 -2.52 -2.46
CA THR A 190 28.64 -2.64 -3.85
C THR A 190 29.06 -4.06 -4.21
N THR A 191 29.29 -4.91 -3.20
CA THR A 191 29.68 -6.32 -3.35
C THR A 191 29.08 -7.17 -2.22
N VAL A 192 28.95 -8.47 -2.47
CA VAL A 192 28.72 -9.47 -1.41
C VAL A 192 29.81 -10.54 -1.52
N PRO A 193 30.73 -10.63 -0.55
CA PRO A 193 31.81 -11.62 -0.56
C PRO A 193 31.28 -13.02 -0.26
N ALA A 194 32.20 -13.97 -0.08
CA ALA A 194 31.89 -15.27 0.49
C ALA A 194 31.09 -15.14 1.80
N PHE A 195 29.99 -15.90 1.91
CA PHE A 195 29.18 -15.96 3.11
C PHE A 195 28.95 -17.42 3.52
N LYS A 196 29.26 -17.73 4.78
CA LYS A 196 29.16 -19.10 5.34
C LYS A 196 28.28 -19.07 6.57
N SER A 197 27.07 -19.62 6.49
CA SER A 197 26.14 -19.66 7.62
C SER A 197 25.34 -20.95 7.60
N ASP A 198 25.42 -21.71 8.69
CA ASP A 198 24.72 -22.99 8.84
C ASP A 198 23.23 -22.83 9.18
N SER A 199 22.80 -21.61 9.51
CA SER A 199 21.44 -21.29 9.98
C SER A 199 20.63 -20.44 9.02
N LEU A 200 21.26 -19.67 8.12
CA LEU A 200 20.57 -18.68 7.30
C LEU A 200 19.57 -19.34 6.33
N GLU A 201 18.32 -18.93 6.43
CA GLU A 201 17.18 -19.39 5.62
C GLU A 201 16.75 -18.33 4.61
N GLU A 202 16.83 -17.05 4.95
CA GLU A 202 16.42 -15.94 4.09
C GLU A 202 17.44 -14.81 4.09
N PHE A 203 17.80 -14.34 2.89
CA PHE A 203 18.76 -13.26 2.72
C PHE A 203 18.27 -12.22 1.73
N TYR A 204 18.08 -10.99 2.23
CA TYR A 204 17.57 -9.86 1.47
C TYR A 204 18.67 -8.83 1.30
N VAL A 205 19.15 -8.67 0.07
CA VAL A 205 20.18 -7.68 -0.33
C VAL A 205 19.74 -6.90 -1.57
N ASP A 206 18.43 -6.88 -1.83
CA ASP A 206 17.81 -6.12 -2.90
C ASP A 206 17.98 -4.60 -2.72
N LYS A 207 17.75 -3.83 -3.79
CA LYS A 207 17.81 -2.36 -3.77
C LYS A 207 19.16 -1.79 -3.28
N ASN A 208 20.25 -2.42 -3.67
CA ASN A 208 21.62 -1.97 -3.34
C ASN A 208 22.36 -1.53 -4.62
N LYS A 209 23.69 -1.38 -4.55
CA LYS A 209 24.56 -1.05 -5.68
C LYS A 209 25.45 -2.24 -6.04
N ILE A 210 25.01 -3.47 -5.76
CA ILE A 210 25.85 -4.67 -5.86
C ILE A 210 26.18 -4.93 -7.33
N THR A 211 27.46 -5.04 -7.61
CA THR A 211 28.01 -5.34 -8.95
C THR A 211 28.59 -6.75 -9.04
N ASN A 212 28.93 -7.36 -7.90
CA ASN A 212 29.52 -8.68 -7.83
C ASN A 212 29.08 -9.43 -6.56
N VAL A 213 28.82 -10.73 -6.70
CA VAL A 213 28.57 -11.68 -5.60
C VAL A 213 29.46 -12.90 -5.80
N GLU A 214 30.19 -13.32 -4.77
CA GLU A 214 31.06 -14.51 -4.81
C GLU A 214 30.28 -15.82 -4.58
N PHE A 215 29.30 -16.09 -5.45
CA PHE A 215 28.36 -17.22 -5.35
C PHE A 215 29.05 -18.59 -5.17
N ASP A 216 30.20 -18.80 -5.80
CA ASP A 216 30.97 -20.05 -5.77
C ASP A 216 31.61 -20.33 -4.40
N LYS A 217 31.75 -19.31 -3.56
CA LYS A 217 32.34 -19.41 -2.22
C LYS A 217 31.32 -19.48 -1.09
N TRP A 218 30.03 -19.46 -1.42
CA TRP A 218 28.96 -19.52 -0.43
C TRP A 218 28.80 -20.92 0.17
N ALA A 219 28.57 -20.97 1.48
CA ALA A 219 28.21 -22.19 2.20
C ALA A 219 27.00 -21.90 3.11
N THR A 220 25.81 -21.98 2.53
CA THR A 220 24.54 -21.64 3.20
C THR A 220 23.52 -22.78 2.99
N PRO A 221 23.70 -23.94 3.66
CA PRO A 221 22.94 -25.15 3.36
C PRO A 221 21.44 -25.05 3.61
N LYS A 222 20.96 -24.02 4.34
CA LYS A 222 19.54 -23.80 4.64
C LYS A 222 18.89 -22.64 3.87
N LEU A 223 19.63 -21.94 3.00
CA LEU A 223 19.13 -20.75 2.31
C LEU A 223 18.02 -21.11 1.33
N ARG A 224 16.78 -20.70 1.65
CA ARG A 224 15.56 -20.92 0.88
C ARG A 224 15.19 -19.72 0.01
N ILE A 225 15.38 -18.50 0.52
CA ILE A 225 15.02 -17.26 -0.20
C ILE A 225 16.25 -16.37 -0.34
N LEU A 226 16.54 -15.97 -1.57
CA LEU A 226 17.58 -15.00 -1.88
C LEU A 226 17.03 -13.86 -2.74
N LYS A 227 17.04 -12.64 -2.20
CA LYS A 227 16.64 -11.43 -2.93
C LYS A 227 17.85 -10.58 -3.27
N LEU A 228 18.09 -10.42 -4.57
CA LEU A 228 19.16 -9.64 -5.19
C LEU A 228 18.62 -8.69 -6.27
N ASP A 229 17.31 -8.50 -6.34
CA ASP A 229 16.66 -7.58 -7.27
C ASP A 229 17.04 -6.11 -7.01
N GLU A 230 16.86 -5.25 -8.01
CA GLU A 230 17.18 -3.83 -7.94
C GLU A 230 18.65 -3.55 -7.58
N ASN A 231 19.58 -4.29 -8.18
CA ASN A 231 21.04 -4.12 -8.03
C ASN A 231 21.71 -3.74 -9.37
N SER A 232 23.03 -3.91 -9.49
CA SER A 232 23.80 -3.63 -10.71
C SER A 232 24.61 -4.84 -11.21
N LEU A 233 24.13 -6.06 -10.94
CA LEU A 233 24.75 -7.29 -11.41
C LEU A 233 24.73 -7.36 -12.94
N ARG A 234 25.86 -7.75 -13.54
CA ARG A 234 25.97 -7.94 -15.00
C ARG A 234 25.89 -9.38 -15.46
N SER A 235 26.16 -10.32 -14.56
CA SER A 235 26.14 -11.75 -14.84
C SER A 235 25.86 -12.53 -13.57
N VAL A 236 25.30 -13.72 -13.73
CA VAL A 236 25.17 -14.69 -12.63
C VAL A 236 25.95 -15.96 -12.99
N PRO A 237 27.09 -16.22 -12.35
CA PRO A 237 27.92 -17.39 -12.63
C PRO A 237 27.27 -18.69 -12.09
N ALA A 238 28.02 -19.80 -12.16
CA ALA A 238 27.65 -21.04 -11.51
C ALA A 238 27.27 -20.84 -10.03
N PHE A 239 26.11 -21.36 -9.65
CA PHE A 239 25.59 -21.27 -8.29
C PHE A 239 25.04 -22.63 -7.83
N LYS A 240 25.36 -23.01 -6.59
CA LYS A 240 24.96 -24.30 -6.01
C LYS A 240 24.30 -24.07 -4.67
N SER A 241 23.04 -24.47 -4.54
CA SER A 241 22.33 -24.49 -3.27
C SER A 241 21.35 -25.65 -3.23
N GLY A 242 21.49 -26.54 -2.26
CA GLY A 242 20.58 -27.68 -2.07
C GLY A 242 19.21 -27.31 -1.50
N SER A 243 19.03 -26.07 -1.05
CA SER A 243 17.85 -25.59 -0.32
C SER A 243 17.13 -24.42 -0.98
N LEU A 244 17.74 -23.72 -1.95
CA LEU A 244 17.14 -22.52 -2.53
C LEU A 244 15.82 -22.84 -3.25
N GLU A 245 14.76 -22.17 -2.81
CA GLU A 245 13.39 -22.28 -3.30
C GLU A 245 13.01 -21.06 -4.16
N GLU A 246 13.46 -19.87 -3.78
CA GLU A 246 13.12 -18.62 -4.46
C GLU A 246 14.35 -17.75 -4.70
N PHE A 247 14.52 -17.30 -5.94
CA PHE A 247 15.62 -16.44 -6.35
C PHE A 247 15.12 -15.23 -7.14
N TYR A 248 15.30 -14.04 -6.56
CA TYR A 248 14.89 -12.76 -7.16
C TYR A 248 16.12 -12.00 -7.66
N LEU A 249 16.17 -11.74 -8.96
CA LEU A 249 17.26 -11.07 -9.68
C LEU A 249 16.74 -9.95 -10.60
N ASP A 250 15.48 -9.53 -10.40
CA ASP A 250 14.81 -8.54 -11.22
C ASP A 250 15.53 -7.19 -11.21
N LYS A 251 15.31 -6.36 -12.24
CA LYS A 251 15.80 -4.98 -12.30
C LYS A 251 17.32 -4.86 -12.04
N ASN A 252 18.10 -5.77 -12.61
CA ASN A 252 19.57 -5.73 -12.62
C ASN A 252 20.09 -5.32 -14.02
N LYS A 253 21.37 -5.57 -14.31
CA LYS A 253 22.01 -5.32 -15.62
C LYS A 253 22.48 -6.64 -16.24
N ILE A 254 21.81 -7.76 -15.91
CA ILE A 254 22.27 -9.10 -16.25
C ILE A 254 22.17 -9.32 -17.76
N THR A 255 23.30 -9.66 -18.39
CA THR A 255 23.37 -10.04 -19.81
C THR A 255 23.59 -11.54 -20.01
N ASN A 256 24.05 -12.24 -18.97
CA ASN A 256 24.31 -13.68 -19.03
C ASN A 256 24.07 -14.38 -17.68
N VAL A 257 23.50 -15.58 -17.74
CA VAL A 257 23.33 -16.50 -16.60
C VAL A 257 23.84 -17.87 -17.02
N GLU A 258 24.75 -18.46 -16.24
CA GLU A 258 25.31 -19.80 -16.50
C GLU A 258 24.37 -20.93 -16.02
N PHE A 259 23.15 -20.96 -16.56
CA PHE A 259 22.08 -21.88 -16.16
C PHE A 259 22.49 -23.36 -16.18
N ASP A 260 23.32 -23.77 -17.12
CA ASP A 260 23.84 -25.12 -17.28
C ASP A 260 24.75 -25.57 -16.12
N LYS A 261 25.30 -24.61 -15.36
CA LYS A 261 26.17 -24.85 -14.21
C LYS A 261 25.46 -24.74 -12.86
N TRP A 262 24.16 -24.48 -12.86
CA TRP A 262 23.39 -24.36 -11.62
C TRP A 262 23.06 -25.74 -11.03
N ALA A 263 23.15 -25.84 -9.70
CA ALA A 263 22.69 -27.02 -8.95
C ALA A 263 21.75 -26.55 -7.83
N THR A 264 20.48 -26.33 -8.20
CA THR A 264 19.42 -25.77 -7.33
C THR A 264 18.16 -26.64 -7.39
N PRO A 265 18.19 -27.87 -6.87
CA PRO A 265 17.14 -28.87 -7.11
C PRO A 265 15.78 -28.50 -6.52
N LYS A 266 15.70 -27.55 -5.57
CA LYS A 266 14.46 -27.09 -4.94
C LYS A 266 13.92 -25.79 -5.51
N LEU A 267 14.56 -25.19 -6.52
CA LEU A 267 14.18 -23.88 -7.03
C LEU A 267 12.79 -23.96 -7.68
N ARG A 268 11.84 -23.19 -7.11
CA ARG A 268 10.43 -23.09 -7.53
C ARG A 268 10.14 -21.78 -8.24
N ILE A 269 10.70 -20.67 -7.74
CA ILE A 269 10.48 -19.33 -8.30
C ILE A 269 11.82 -18.75 -8.71
N LEU A 270 11.91 -18.35 -9.97
CA LEU A 270 13.04 -17.59 -10.49
C LEU A 270 12.52 -16.33 -11.19
N ARG A 271 12.95 -15.16 -10.71
CA ARG A 271 12.59 -13.88 -11.32
C ARG A 271 13.82 -13.15 -11.84
N LEU A 272 13.78 -12.80 -13.12
CA LEU A 272 14.85 -12.18 -13.91
C LEU A 272 14.31 -11.03 -14.78
N HIS A 273 13.14 -10.47 -14.46
CA HIS A 273 12.53 -9.43 -15.26
C HIS A 273 13.33 -8.13 -15.22
N SER A 274 13.15 -7.26 -16.22
CA SER A 274 13.83 -5.97 -16.31
C SER A 274 15.37 -6.08 -16.29
N ASN A 275 15.92 -7.03 -17.05
CA ASN A 275 17.36 -7.23 -17.23
C ASN A 275 17.76 -6.96 -18.70
N SER A 276 18.92 -7.47 -19.13
CA SER A 276 19.45 -7.29 -20.50
C SER A 276 19.80 -8.62 -21.17
N LEU A 277 19.09 -9.70 -20.83
CA LEU A 277 19.28 -11.01 -21.44
C LEU A 277 18.84 -10.98 -22.91
N THR A 278 19.68 -11.49 -23.81
CA THR A 278 19.37 -11.61 -25.25
C THR A 278 18.88 -12.99 -25.66
N SER A 279 19.16 -13.98 -24.82
CA SER A 279 18.80 -15.39 -24.99
C SER A 279 18.75 -16.06 -23.62
N VAL A 280 18.01 -17.16 -23.51
CA VAL A 280 18.00 -18.00 -22.32
C VAL A 280 18.50 -19.39 -22.71
N PRO A 281 19.72 -19.80 -22.28
CA PRO A 281 20.24 -21.12 -22.59
C PRO A 281 19.40 -22.22 -21.92
N PRO A 282 19.56 -23.49 -22.34
CA PRO A 282 18.86 -24.61 -21.75
C PRO A 282 19.03 -24.67 -20.24
N PHE A 283 17.91 -24.78 -19.51
CA PHE A 283 17.87 -24.86 -18.06
C PHE A 283 17.17 -26.14 -17.61
N LYS A 284 17.69 -26.76 -16.55
CA LYS A 284 17.11 -27.95 -15.93
C LYS A 284 16.75 -27.68 -14.48
N SER A 285 15.47 -27.79 -14.16
CA SER A 285 14.98 -27.80 -12.78
C SER A 285 13.70 -28.62 -12.67
N ASP A 286 13.74 -29.66 -11.85
CA ASP A 286 12.61 -30.56 -11.64
C ASP A 286 11.47 -29.92 -10.83
N ASN A 287 11.71 -28.75 -10.23
CA ASN A 287 10.77 -28.09 -9.32
C ASN A 287 10.39 -26.66 -9.70
N LEU A 288 10.93 -26.11 -10.78
CA LEU A 288 10.61 -24.74 -11.21
C LEU A 288 9.13 -24.64 -11.59
N GLU A 289 8.40 -23.74 -10.94
CA GLU A 289 6.96 -23.49 -11.09
C GLU A 289 6.70 -22.16 -11.82
N GLU A 290 7.46 -21.11 -11.47
CA GLU A 290 7.37 -19.76 -12.05
C GLU A 290 8.74 -19.30 -12.58
N LEU A 291 8.75 -18.82 -13.83
CA LEU A 291 9.88 -18.12 -14.43
C LEU A 291 9.45 -16.77 -15.01
N ASP A 292 9.93 -15.69 -14.41
CA ASP A 292 9.70 -14.33 -14.90
C ASP A 292 10.91 -13.80 -15.68
N LEU A 293 10.72 -13.60 -16.98
CA LEU A 293 11.72 -13.07 -17.91
C LEU A 293 11.25 -11.79 -18.61
N ARG A 294 10.19 -11.13 -18.09
CA ARG A 294 9.62 -9.92 -18.71
C ARG A 294 10.66 -8.80 -18.85
N MET A 295 10.45 -7.89 -19.79
CA MET A 295 11.30 -6.70 -19.95
C MET A 295 12.80 -7.03 -20.10
N ASN A 296 13.14 -8.03 -20.93
CA ASN A 296 14.50 -8.34 -21.34
C ASN A 296 14.68 -8.03 -22.84
N LYS A 297 15.75 -8.51 -23.47
CA LYS A 297 16.02 -8.38 -24.92
C LYS A 297 16.02 -9.74 -25.61
N ILE A 298 15.24 -10.69 -25.09
CA ILE A 298 15.29 -12.08 -25.54
C ILE A 298 14.72 -12.17 -26.95
N THR A 299 15.54 -12.63 -27.89
CA THR A 299 15.16 -12.81 -29.30
C THR A 299 14.76 -14.23 -29.64
N ASN A 300 15.30 -15.20 -28.89
CA ASN A 300 15.00 -16.62 -29.04
C ASN A 300 15.14 -17.36 -27.70
N VAL A 301 14.40 -18.45 -27.55
CA VAL A 301 14.49 -19.39 -26.44
C VAL A 301 14.39 -20.82 -26.98
N GLU A 302 15.34 -21.67 -26.60
CA GLU A 302 15.43 -23.06 -27.08
C GLU A 302 14.63 -24.04 -26.19
N PHE A 303 13.30 -23.90 -26.14
CA PHE A 303 12.43 -24.65 -25.22
C PHE A 303 12.54 -26.17 -25.32
N ASP A 304 12.76 -26.72 -26.52
CA ASP A 304 12.91 -28.17 -26.71
C ASP A 304 14.11 -28.76 -25.97
N LYS A 305 15.03 -27.90 -25.51
CA LYS A 305 16.20 -28.28 -24.73
C LYS A 305 16.00 -28.09 -23.22
N TRP A 306 14.88 -27.54 -22.79
CA TRP A 306 14.59 -27.29 -21.37
C TRP A 306 14.07 -28.56 -20.69
N ALA A 307 14.44 -28.75 -19.43
CA ALA A 307 13.95 -29.84 -18.60
C ALA A 307 13.32 -29.27 -17.32
N THR A 308 12.11 -28.74 -17.46
CA THR A 308 11.34 -28.05 -16.40
C THR A 308 9.91 -28.59 -16.29
N PRO A 309 9.70 -29.84 -15.86
CA PRO A 309 8.41 -30.55 -15.95
C PRO A 309 7.30 -29.98 -15.07
N LYS A 310 7.62 -29.09 -14.11
CA LYS A 310 6.65 -28.46 -13.21
C LYS A 310 6.37 -26.99 -13.54
N LEU A 311 6.95 -26.45 -14.62
CA LEU A 311 6.76 -25.05 -14.99
C LEU A 311 5.31 -24.83 -15.37
N ARG A 312 4.63 -23.92 -14.65
CA ARG A 312 3.22 -23.57 -14.86
C ARG A 312 3.05 -22.16 -15.37
N GLU A 313 3.96 -21.27 -15.00
CA GLU A 313 3.92 -19.87 -15.37
C GLU A 313 5.25 -19.43 -15.97
N LEU A 314 5.18 -18.96 -17.21
CA LEU A 314 6.31 -18.35 -17.91
C LEU A 314 5.91 -16.96 -18.42
N LYS A 315 6.58 -15.94 -17.91
CA LYS A 315 6.31 -14.55 -18.25
C LYS A 315 7.40 -14.01 -19.18
N LEU A 316 7.02 -13.64 -20.40
CA LEU A 316 7.95 -13.21 -21.46
C LEU A 316 7.59 -11.86 -22.08
N SER A 317 6.60 -11.14 -21.55
CA SER A 317 6.19 -9.84 -22.09
C SER A 317 7.34 -8.83 -22.15
N ASN A 318 7.28 -7.93 -23.14
CA ASN A 318 8.28 -6.89 -23.39
C ASN A 318 9.68 -7.46 -23.66
N ASN A 319 9.77 -8.52 -24.47
CA ASN A 319 11.00 -9.03 -25.07
C ASN A 319 11.05 -8.77 -26.58
N GLU A 320 12.09 -9.23 -27.26
CA GLU A 320 12.33 -9.06 -28.71
C GLU A 320 12.01 -10.35 -29.49
N LEU A 321 11.09 -11.18 -28.98
CA LEU A 321 10.67 -12.43 -29.60
C LEU A 321 9.89 -12.15 -30.90
N THR A 322 10.28 -12.81 -31.99
CA THR A 322 9.64 -12.67 -33.32
C THR A 322 8.63 -13.77 -33.62
N SER A 323 8.55 -14.80 -32.79
CA SER A 323 7.60 -15.91 -32.95
C SER A 323 7.22 -16.50 -31.59
N ILE A 324 6.05 -17.13 -31.54
CA ILE A 324 5.64 -17.92 -30.37
C ILE A 324 6.38 -19.26 -30.46
N PRO A 325 7.21 -19.59 -29.46
CA PRO A 325 7.94 -20.86 -29.43
C PRO A 325 6.98 -22.04 -29.14
N SER A 326 7.33 -23.23 -29.62
CA SER A 326 6.60 -24.46 -29.25
C SER A 326 7.00 -24.92 -27.84
N PHE A 327 6.04 -24.97 -26.90
CA PHE A 327 6.27 -25.49 -25.55
C PHE A 327 4.97 -26.06 -24.95
N LYS A 328 5.09 -26.84 -23.86
CA LYS A 328 3.97 -27.35 -23.06
C LYS A 328 4.01 -26.74 -21.66
N CYS A 329 3.17 -25.75 -21.39
CA CYS A 329 3.01 -25.08 -20.10
C CYS A 329 1.53 -24.66 -19.94
N ASP A 330 1.02 -24.64 -18.71
CA ASP A 330 -0.39 -24.33 -18.43
C ASP A 330 -0.76 -22.88 -18.74
N SER A 331 0.19 -21.93 -18.63
CA SER A 331 -0.03 -20.51 -18.94
C SER A 331 1.27 -19.80 -19.36
N VAL A 332 1.23 -19.09 -20.49
CA VAL A 332 2.35 -18.27 -20.97
C VAL A 332 1.88 -16.89 -21.41
N TYR A 333 2.51 -15.87 -20.84
CA TYR A 333 2.20 -14.45 -21.10
C TYR A 333 3.29 -13.85 -22.01
N VAL A 334 2.99 -13.72 -23.30
CA VAL A 334 3.85 -13.04 -24.29
C VAL A 334 3.18 -11.73 -24.70
N GLY A 335 3.61 -10.62 -24.12
CA GLY A 335 3.21 -9.28 -24.55
C GLY A 335 4.23 -8.71 -25.54
N PHE A 336 3.79 -8.34 -26.73
CA PHE A 336 4.61 -7.55 -27.68
C PHE A 336 4.79 -6.14 -27.14
N PRO A 337 5.94 -5.47 -27.34
CA PRO A 337 6.18 -4.14 -26.81
C PRO A 337 5.26 -3.11 -27.47
N ALA A 338 4.26 -2.64 -26.73
CA ALA A 338 3.58 -1.39 -27.06
C ALA A 338 4.58 -0.23 -26.89
N SER A 339 4.55 0.70 -27.83
CA SER A 339 5.55 1.74 -28.02
C SER A 339 5.76 2.64 -26.79
N LYS A 340 7.03 2.90 -26.47
CA LYS A 340 7.47 3.93 -25.54
C LYS A 340 6.80 5.28 -25.83
N SER A 341 6.11 5.84 -24.83
CA SER A 341 6.12 7.29 -24.62
C SER A 341 6.54 7.58 -23.18
N THR A 342 7.78 8.06 -23.06
CA THR A 342 8.37 8.60 -21.85
C THR A 342 8.15 10.10 -21.86
N GLU A 343 7.28 10.64 -21.00
CA GLU A 343 7.32 12.05 -20.59
C GLU A 343 6.54 12.25 -19.27
N ASN A 344 7.29 12.31 -18.16
CA ASN A 344 6.96 12.87 -16.84
C ASN A 344 5.61 12.48 -16.16
N ASN A 345 5.61 11.33 -15.47
CA ASN A 345 4.58 10.88 -14.52
C ASN A 345 4.50 11.77 -13.27
N ILE A 346 3.87 12.95 -13.39
CA ILE A 346 3.43 13.76 -12.25
C ILE A 346 1.92 13.56 -12.11
N CYS A 347 1.51 12.80 -11.10
CA CYS A 347 0.10 12.56 -10.76
C CYS A 347 -0.24 13.06 -9.34
N GLY A 348 -1.53 13.20 -9.05
CA GLY A 348 -2.07 13.42 -7.72
C GLY A 348 -1.77 14.78 -7.10
N ARG A 349 -1.48 15.82 -7.91
CA ARG A 349 -1.22 17.18 -7.40
C ARG A 349 -2.47 18.04 -7.45
N ARG A 350 -2.77 18.70 -6.33
CA ARG A 350 -3.91 19.63 -6.21
C ARG A 350 -3.44 21.05 -6.56
N GLY A 351 -4.23 21.81 -7.33
CA GLY A 351 -3.97 23.24 -7.56
C GLY A 351 -4.02 24.07 -6.26
N ASN A 352 -3.35 25.23 -6.23
CA ASN A 352 -3.36 26.12 -5.07
C ASN A 352 -4.77 26.67 -4.81
N LEU A 353 -5.34 26.40 -3.63
CA LEU A 353 -6.74 26.69 -3.31
C LEU A 353 -6.92 28.08 -2.69
N VAL A 354 -7.89 28.85 -3.20
CA VAL A 354 -8.56 29.93 -2.45
C VAL A 354 -9.81 29.34 -1.80
N PRO A 355 -10.04 29.48 -0.47
CA PRO A 355 -11.20 28.88 0.18
C PRO A 355 -12.50 29.63 -0.19
N SER A 356 -13.45 28.95 -0.82
CA SER A 356 -14.87 29.32 -0.82
C SER A 356 -15.66 28.28 -0.04
N ALA A 357 -16.65 28.73 0.73
CA ALA A 357 -17.43 27.90 1.64
C ALA A 357 -18.93 28.10 1.39
N GLN A 358 -19.55 27.21 0.62
CA GLN A 358 -21.00 26.96 0.61
C GLN A 358 -21.27 25.46 0.42
N ARG A 359 -22.34 24.93 1.01
CA ARG A 359 -22.56 23.48 1.23
C ARG A 359 -23.52 22.84 0.21
N LEU A 360 -23.12 22.01 -0.76
CA LEU A 360 -24.05 21.19 -1.60
C LEU A 360 -23.43 19.93 -2.28
N ILE A 361 -23.09 18.89 -1.52
CA ILE A 361 -23.56 17.49 -1.73
C ILE A 361 -24.43 17.22 -0.48
N ARG A 362 -25.18 16.13 -0.30
CA ARG A 362 -25.83 15.91 1.01
C ARG A 362 -24.78 15.96 2.13
N GLY A 363 -24.79 17.02 2.95
CA GLY A 363 -23.72 17.36 3.91
C GLY A 363 -22.34 17.75 3.34
N GLY A 364 -22.17 17.87 2.01
CA GLY A 364 -20.94 18.31 1.34
C GLY A 364 -20.86 19.81 1.06
N LYS A 365 -19.86 20.27 0.30
CA LYS A 365 -19.64 21.68 -0.04
C LYS A 365 -19.19 21.90 -1.48
N GLU A 366 -19.53 23.04 -2.06
CA GLU A 366 -18.98 23.49 -3.33
C GLU A 366 -17.46 23.33 -3.30
N ALA A 367 -16.94 22.67 -4.33
CA ALA A 367 -15.51 22.53 -4.50
C ALA A 367 -14.95 23.88 -4.94
N ALA A 368 -13.75 24.25 -4.48
CA ALA A 368 -13.10 25.41 -5.09
C ALA A 368 -12.82 25.11 -6.58
N PRO A 369 -13.01 26.06 -7.51
CA PRO A 369 -12.69 25.86 -8.91
C PRO A 369 -11.25 25.35 -9.10
N GLY A 370 -11.06 24.37 -9.98
CA GLY A 370 -9.74 23.72 -10.21
C GLY A 370 -9.24 22.81 -9.08
N SER A 371 -9.99 22.64 -7.99
CA SER A 371 -9.50 21.91 -6.81
C SER A 371 -9.45 20.39 -6.95
N TRP A 372 -10.06 19.82 -8.00
CA TRP A 372 -10.06 18.39 -8.33
C TRP A 372 -9.67 18.20 -9.80
N PRO A 373 -8.40 18.46 -10.16
CA PRO A 373 -8.02 18.64 -11.57
C PRO A 373 -8.04 17.36 -12.41
N TRP A 374 -8.20 16.20 -11.80
CA TRP A 374 -8.39 14.91 -12.48
C TRP A 374 -9.85 14.56 -12.72
N GLN A 375 -10.80 15.32 -12.16
CA GLN A 375 -12.22 15.04 -12.31
C GLN A 375 -12.63 15.14 -13.78
N ALA A 376 -13.21 14.06 -14.29
CA ALA A 376 -13.74 13.99 -15.65
C ALA A 376 -15.27 14.00 -15.61
N ALA A 377 -15.89 14.84 -16.43
CA ALA A 377 -17.33 14.83 -16.66
C ALA A 377 -17.64 14.05 -17.94
N ILE A 378 -18.38 12.95 -17.82
CA ILE A 378 -18.78 12.11 -18.95
C ILE A 378 -20.15 12.58 -19.43
N TYR A 379 -20.19 13.06 -20.66
CA TYR A 379 -21.35 13.63 -21.31
C TYR A 379 -21.87 12.71 -22.40
N HIS A 380 -23.19 12.54 -22.47
CA HIS A 380 -23.83 11.74 -23.51
C HIS A 380 -24.66 12.62 -24.45
N VAL A 381 -24.34 12.59 -25.75
CA VAL A 381 -24.90 13.50 -26.77
C VAL A 381 -26.43 13.46 -26.82
N ASN A 382 -27.03 12.28 -26.77
CA ASN A 382 -28.50 12.16 -26.86
C ASN A 382 -29.24 12.60 -25.59
N ILE A 383 -28.55 12.64 -24.45
CA ILE A 383 -29.14 13.11 -23.18
C ILE A 383 -28.96 14.64 -23.08
N GLY A 384 -27.93 15.17 -23.71
CA GLY A 384 -27.63 16.59 -23.67
C GLY A 384 -27.03 17.02 -22.32
N ASP A 385 -26.48 16.08 -21.55
CA ASP A 385 -26.02 16.36 -20.19
C ASP A 385 -24.89 15.45 -19.67
N ILE A 386 -24.29 15.83 -18.54
CA ILE A 386 -23.37 14.98 -17.76
C ILE A 386 -24.17 13.82 -17.16
N ILE A 387 -23.74 12.60 -17.45
CA ILE A 387 -24.41 11.37 -16.98
C ILE A 387 -23.61 10.64 -15.90
N CYS A 388 -22.29 10.79 -15.89
CA CYS A 388 -21.37 10.17 -14.94
C CYS A 388 -20.12 11.01 -14.75
N GLY A 389 -19.39 10.74 -13.66
CA GLY A 389 -18.03 11.20 -13.45
C GLY A 389 -16.98 10.17 -13.90
N GLY A 390 -15.71 10.56 -13.75
CA GLY A 390 -14.55 9.73 -14.01
C GLY A 390 -13.28 10.40 -13.51
N ALA A 391 -12.15 9.74 -13.74
CA ALA A 391 -10.83 10.21 -13.35
C ALA A 391 -9.84 10.13 -14.51
N LEU A 392 -9.13 11.22 -14.78
CA LEU A 392 -8.03 11.24 -15.74
C LEU A 392 -6.81 10.53 -15.16
N ILE A 393 -6.52 9.31 -15.62
CA ILE A 393 -5.41 8.47 -15.13
C ILE A 393 -4.22 8.45 -16.11
N GLY A 394 -4.43 8.92 -17.33
CA GLY A 394 -3.39 9.19 -18.33
C GLY A 394 -3.87 10.27 -19.30
N MET A 395 -2.98 10.87 -20.08
CA MET A 395 -3.35 11.99 -20.96
C MET A 395 -4.44 11.64 -21.98
N ARG A 396 -4.64 10.36 -22.30
CA ARG A 396 -5.71 9.87 -23.19
C ARG A 396 -6.65 8.88 -22.51
N TRP A 397 -6.60 8.75 -21.19
CA TRP A 397 -7.20 7.62 -20.48
C TRP A 397 -8.02 8.10 -19.30
N VAL A 398 -9.31 7.80 -19.34
CA VAL A 398 -10.27 8.12 -18.29
C VAL A 398 -10.80 6.83 -17.68
N LEU A 399 -10.70 6.74 -16.36
CA LEU A 399 -11.23 5.66 -15.55
C LEU A 399 -12.65 6.02 -15.08
N THR A 400 -13.61 5.11 -15.23
CA THR A 400 -15.02 5.31 -14.82
C THR A 400 -15.70 3.98 -14.49
N ALA A 401 -16.98 4.01 -14.09
CA ALA A 401 -17.78 2.82 -13.84
C ALA A 401 -18.28 2.19 -15.15
N ALA A 402 -18.37 0.85 -15.20
CA ALA A 402 -18.83 0.13 -16.39
C ALA A 402 -20.29 0.45 -16.72
N HIS A 403 -21.16 0.54 -15.71
CA HIS A 403 -22.58 0.82 -15.91
C HIS A 403 -22.86 2.19 -16.56
N CYS A 404 -21.89 3.11 -16.53
CA CYS A 404 -22.00 4.42 -17.18
C CYS A 404 -21.87 4.35 -18.71
N VAL A 405 -21.22 3.31 -19.24
CA VAL A 405 -20.79 3.24 -20.64
C VAL A 405 -21.25 1.98 -21.37
N VAL A 406 -21.58 0.91 -20.63
CA VAL A 406 -21.99 -0.37 -21.21
C VAL A 406 -23.27 -0.22 -22.05
N GLY A 407 -23.28 -0.81 -23.25
CA GLY A 407 -24.45 -0.80 -24.13
C GLY A 407 -24.68 0.50 -24.91
N HIS A 408 -23.81 1.49 -24.76
CA HIS A 408 -23.85 2.74 -25.51
C HIS A 408 -22.78 2.77 -26.61
N ASP A 409 -23.08 3.44 -27.73
CA ASP A 409 -22.11 3.69 -28.80
C ASP A 409 -21.09 4.74 -28.34
N VAL A 410 -19.80 4.46 -28.55
CA VAL A 410 -18.69 5.34 -28.18
C VAL A 410 -18.80 6.72 -28.82
N ASP A 411 -19.39 6.83 -30.02
CA ASP A 411 -19.57 8.09 -30.73
C ASP A 411 -20.50 9.07 -30.01
N ASN A 412 -21.31 8.59 -29.06
CA ASN A 412 -22.20 9.41 -28.26
C ASN A 412 -21.53 10.02 -27.01
N PHE A 413 -20.24 9.78 -26.78
CA PHE A 413 -19.56 10.25 -25.57
C PHE A 413 -18.54 11.35 -25.81
N PHE A 414 -18.64 12.39 -24.98
CA PHE A 414 -17.59 13.39 -24.77
C PHE A 414 -17.16 13.39 -23.32
N VAL A 415 -15.87 13.59 -23.09
CA VAL A 415 -15.31 13.81 -21.76
C VAL A 415 -14.88 15.26 -21.64
N TYR A 416 -15.36 15.94 -20.60
CA TYR A 416 -14.95 17.29 -20.26
C TYR A 416 -13.99 17.25 -19.07
N LEU A 417 -12.84 17.90 -19.19
CA LEU A 417 -11.82 18.05 -18.14
C LEU A 417 -11.73 19.53 -17.72
N GLY A 418 -11.38 19.78 -16.45
CA GLY A 418 -11.17 21.14 -15.94
C GLY A 418 -12.45 21.96 -15.74
N LYS A 419 -13.61 21.31 -15.64
CA LYS A 419 -14.92 21.95 -15.52
C LYS A 419 -15.28 22.22 -14.05
N HIS A 420 -15.82 23.40 -13.74
CA HIS A 420 -16.49 23.67 -12.45
C HIS A 420 -18.00 23.68 -12.62
N TYR A 421 -18.52 24.46 -13.57
CA TYR A 421 -19.96 24.56 -13.83
C TYR A 421 -20.49 23.41 -14.68
N ARG A 422 -21.63 22.83 -14.30
CA ARG A 422 -22.29 21.74 -15.03
C ARG A 422 -22.75 22.15 -16.43
N ASN A 423 -23.23 23.38 -16.57
CA ASN A 423 -23.75 23.91 -17.84
C ASN A 423 -22.63 24.00 -18.90
N VAL A 424 -22.83 23.36 -20.05
CA VAL A 424 -21.88 23.36 -21.18
C VAL A 424 -21.76 24.75 -21.83
N SER A 425 -22.72 25.64 -21.60
CA SER A 425 -22.73 27.01 -22.14
C SER A 425 -21.89 27.99 -21.30
N GLN A 426 -21.38 27.53 -20.15
CA GLN A 426 -20.57 28.30 -19.19
C GLN A 426 -19.25 27.57 -18.96
N ASP A 427 -18.48 27.37 -20.03
CA ASP A 427 -17.18 26.71 -19.91
C ASP A 427 -16.14 27.68 -19.31
N ASP A 428 -15.48 27.24 -18.23
CA ASP A 428 -14.34 27.92 -17.62
C ASP A 428 -13.13 27.97 -18.58
N GLU A 429 -12.18 28.88 -18.34
CA GLU A 429 -11.01 29.13 -19.21
C GLU A 429 -10.19 27.87 -19.56
N PHE A 430 -10.16 26.88 -18.66
CA PHE A 430 -9.33 25.68 -18.77
C PHE A 430 -10.09 24.41 -19.22
N VAL A 431 -11.37 24.53 -19.60
CA VAL A 431 -12.19 23.38 -19.99
C VAL A 431 -11.68 22.76 -21.29
N GLN A 432 -11.54 21.43 -21.28
CA GLN A 432 -11.15 20.65 -22.46
C GLN A 432 -12.24 19.65 -22.79
N LYS A 433 -12.84 19.79 -23.98
CA LYS A 433 -13.80 18.85 -24.54
C LYS A 433 -13.08 17.79 -25.38
N MET A 434 -13.14 16.54 -24.94
CA MET A 434 -12.41 15.41 -25.51
C MET A 434 -13.40 14.38 -26.08
N LYS A 435 -13.24 13.97 -27.34
CA LYS A 435 -14.06 12.90 -27.92
C LYS A 435 -13.55 11.53 -27.44
N ALA A 436 -14.43 10.62 -27.04
CA ALA A 436 -14.07 9.23 -26.78
C ALA A 436 -13.96 8.44 -28.11
N THR A 437 -13.00 7.52 -28.20
CA THR A 437 -12.78 6.68 -29.39
C THR A 437 -12.93 5.20 -29.12
N GLN A 438 -12.62 4.77 -27.90
CA GLN A 438 -12.77 3.38 -27.49
C GLN A 438 -13.25 3.30 -26.04
N ILE A 439 -14.05 2.28 -25.74
CA ILE A 439 -14.52 1.95 -24.41
C ILE A 439 -14.13 0.50 -24.12
N PHE A 440 -13.50 0.27 -22.98
CA PHE A 440 -13.08 -1.04 -22.50
C PHE A 440 -13.82 -1.31 -21.19
N VAL A 441 -14.79 -2.20 -21.22
CA VAL A 441 -15.49 -2.69 -20.04
C VAL A 441 -14.79 -3.94 -19.54
N HIS A 442 -14.60 -4.06 -18.22
CA HIS A 442 -14.00 -5.25 -17.64
C HIS A 442 -14.83 -6.51 -17.98
N ASP A 443 -14.17 -7.58 -18.43
CA ASP A 443 -14.80 -8.82 -18.92
C ASP A 443 -15.72 -9.52 -17.91
N LYS A 444 -15.37 -9.46 -16.63
CA LYS A 444 -16.16 -9.97 -15.49
C LYS A 444 -17.27 -9.04 -14.99
N TYR A 445 -17.60 -7.96 -15.70
CA TYR A 445 -18.70 -7.08 -15.29
C TYR A 445 -20.05 -7.81 -15.34
N THR A 446 -20.76 -7.86 -14.21
CA THR A 446 -22.05 -8.57 -14.07
C THR A 446 -23.21 -7.68 -13.65
N GLY A 447 -23.08 -6.36 -13.83
CA GLY A 447 -24.07 -5.36 -13.38
C GLY A 447 -23.72 -4.73 -12.04
N TRP A 448 -23.07 -5.47 -11.14
CA TRP A 448 -22.70 -5.01 -9.78
C TRP A 448 -21.24 -5.30 -9.42
N GLU A 449 -20.70 -6.43 -9.89
CA GLU A 449 -19.30 -6.81 -9.69
C GLU A 449 -18.45 -6.33 -10.87
N SER A 450 -17.20 -5.94 -10.60
CA SER A 450 -16.26 -5.43 -11.60
C SER A 450 -16.83 -4.25 -12.39
N ASP A 451 -17.54 -3.35 -11.70
CA ASP A 451 -18.14 -2.16 -12.27
C ASP A 451 -17.07 -1.09 -12.52
N ILE A 452 -16.25 -1.33 -13.54
CA ILE A 452 -15.09 -0.53 -13.93
C ILE A 452 -14.89 -0.56 -15.46
N ALA A 453 -14.57 0.58 -16.04
CA ALA A 453 -14.30 0.75 -17.46
C ALA A 453 -13.23 1.81 -17.72
N LEU A 454 -12.57 1.70 -18.88
CA LEU A 454 -11.66 2.69 -19.41
C LEU A 454 -12.23 3.31 -20.68
N MET A 455 -12.11 4.63 -20.81
CA MET A 455 -12.39 5.36 -22.04
C MET A 455 -11.08 5.90 -22.61
N LYS A 456 -10.79 5.54 -23.87
CA LYS A 456 -9.68 6.14 -24.63
C LYS A 456 -10.17 7.42 -25.31
N LEU A 457 -9.44 8.51 -25.11
CA LEU A 457 -9.70 9.80 -25.73
C LEU A 457 -9.01 9.87 -27.09
N HIS A 458 -9.64 10.56 -28.04
CA HIS A 458 -9.07 10.82 -29.37
C HIS A 458 -7.74 11.58 -29.26
N ASP A 459 -7.77 12.72 -28.57
CA ASP A 459 -6.65 13.63 -28.39
C ASP A 459 -6.03 13.49 -26.99
N SER A 460 -4.76 13.91 -26.85
CA SER A 460 -4.11 14.02 -25.54
C SER A 460 -4.63 15.25 -24.79
N ALA A 461 -5.00 15.09 -23.53
CA ALA A 461 -5.33 16.17 -22.62
C ALA A 461 -4.10 17.05 -22.37
N ASN A 462 -4.31 18.38 -22.40
CA ASN A 462 -3.29 19.37 -22.09
C ASN A 462 -3.24 19.57 -20.57
N LEU A 463 -2.23 19.02 -19.91
CA LEU A 463 -2.12 19.14 -18.45
C LEU A 463 -1.83 20.59 -18.03
N ASN A 464 -2.59 21.11 -17.07
CA ASN A 464 -2.49 22.46 -16.52
C ASN A 464 -2.90 22.48 -15.03
N GLU A 465 -3.16 23.65 -14.45
CA GLU A 465 -3.56 23.75 -13.03
C GLU A 465 -4.93 23.14 -12.70
N TRP A 466 -5.83 23.05 -13.69
CA TRP A 466 -7.20 22.52 -13.56
C TRP A 466 -7.39 21.17 -14.25
N VAL A 467 -6.37 20.70 -14.99
CA VAL A 467 -6.35 19.39 -15.66
C VAL A 467 -5.06 18.66 -15.33
N GLN A 468 -5.14 17.64 -14.48
CA GLN A 468 -3.99 16.84 -14.02
C GLN A 468 -4.34 15.37 -13.90
N LEU A 469 -3.33 14.51 -13.89
CA LEU A 469 -3.51 13.08 -13.70
C LEU A 469 -3.73 12.76 -12.22
N ILE A 470 -4.61 11.82 -11.89
CA ILE A 470 -4.67 11.19 -10.55
C ILE A 470 -3.72 9.99 -10.51
N CYS A 471 -3.17 9.66 -9.33
CA CYS A 471 -2.36 8.47 -9.17
C CYS A 471 -3.24 7.22 -9.01
N LEU A 472 -2.87 6.12 -9.67
CA LEU A 472 -3.44 4.79 -9.39
C LEU A 472 -2.87 4.25 -8.07
N PRO A 473 -3.64 3.40 -7.35
CA PRO A 473 -3.20 2.77 -6.11
C PRO A 473 -2.20 1.64 -6.40
N PHE A 474 -1.45 1.24 -5.38
CA PHE A 474 -0.62 0.03 -5.45
C PHE A 474 -1.49 -1.21 -5.19
N ASN A 475 -1.14 -2.33 -5.82
CA ASN A 475 -1.75 -3.63 -5.51
C ASN A 475 -1.05 -4.25 -4.29
N ASP A 476 -1.33 -3.71 -3.10
CA ASP A 476 -0.81 -4.22 -1.83
C ASP A 476 -1.92 -4.63 -0.86
N ASP A 477 -1.60 -5.54 0.07
CA ASP A 477 -2.57 -6.05 1.05
C ASP A 477 -3.04 -4.96 2.02
N ILE A 478 -2.23 -3.93 2.25
CA ILE A 478 -2.50 -2.83 3.18
C ILE A 478 -3.64 -1.93 2.68
N SER A 479 -3.62 -1.55 1.39
CA SER A 479 -4.73 -0.79 0.77
C SER A 479 -6.04 -1.60 0.78
N ASP A 480 -5.94 -2.93 0.60
CA ASP A 480 -7.11 -3.80 0.59
C ASP A 480 -7.78 -3.89 1.96
N ASP A 481 -7.00 -4.03 3.03
CA ASP A 481 -7.48 -4.04 4.41
C ASP A 481 -8.18 -2.72 4.76
N ILE A 482 -7.55 -1.57 4.45
CA ILE A 482 -8.12 -0.24 4.70
C ILE A 482 -9.48 -0.09 4.00
N LEU A 483 -9.57 -0.52 2.74
CA LEU A 483 -10.81 -0.44 1.96
C LEU A 483 -11.84 -1.50 2.35
N ASP A 484 -11.48 -2.61 3.01
CA ASP A 484 -12.46 -3.55 3.58
C ASP A 484 -13.14 -3.00 4.84
N GLY A 485 -12.73 -1.82 5.28
CA GLY A 485 -13.06 -1.30 6.60
C GLY A 485 -12.60 -2.26 7.68
N VAL A 486 -11.54 -3.05 7.39
CA VAL A 486 -10.66 -3.50 8.46
C VAL A 486 -10.13 -2.19 9.00
N GLU A 487 -10.55 -1.85 10.21
CA GLU A 487 -10.03 -0.68 10.88
C GLU A 487 -8.50 -0.79 10.76
N ASP A 488 -7.86 0.21 10.14
CA ASP A 488 -6.49 0.51 10.53
C ASP A 488 -6.53 0.43 12.04
N ARG A 489 -5.73 -0.49 12.62
CA ARG A 489 -5.96 -1.22 13.90
C ARG A 489 -6.05 -0.33 15.15
N PHE A 490 -6.41 0.93 14.99
CA PHE A 490 -5.65 2.08 15.39
C PHE A 490 -6.40 3.42 15.15
N CYS A 491 -6.88 3.74 13.93
CA CYS A 491 -7.53 5.05 13.65
C CYS A 491 -9.02 5.03 13.23
N GLY A 492 -9.62 3.87 13.00
CA GLY A 492 -10.91 3.85 12.30
C GLY A 492 -10.76 4.40 10.87
N PRO A 493 -11.85 4.72 10.14
CA PRO A 493 -11.77 4.68 8.69
C PRO A 493 -11.23 5.99 8.11
N HIS A 494 -10.28 5.85 7.19
CA HIS A 494 -9.65 6.95 6.48
C HIS A 494 -10.73 7.78 5.76
N PRO A 495 -10.77 9.11 5.95
CA PRO A 495 -11.71 9.95 5.24
C PRO A 495 -11.25 10.15 3.79
N GLY A 496 -11.95 9.51 2.85
CA GLY A 496 -11.82 9.77 1.42
C GLY A 496 -12.61 11.01 1.02
N LYS A 497 -12.24 11.60 -0.11
CA LYS A 497 -12.98 12.71 -0.73
C LYS A 497 -13.56 12.29 -2.06
N VAL A 498 -14.80 12.66 -2.30
CA VAL A 498 -15.49 12.48 -3.59
C VAL A 498 -15.88 13.85 -4.10
N ALA A 499 -15.71 14.07 -5.41
CA ALA A 499 -16.22 15.25 -6.08
C ALA A 499 -17.15 14.85 -7.24
N GLY A 500 -18.23 15.61 -7.44
CA GLY A 500 -19.23 15.28 -8.45
C GLY A 500 -20.25 16.39 -8.71
N TRP A 501 -21.05 16.18 -9.75
CA TRP A 501 -22.20 17.01 -10.16
C TRP A 501 -23.54 16.28 -9.96
N GLY A 502 -23.55 15.31 -9.06
CA GLY A 502 -24.75 14.56 -8.70
C GLY A 502 -25.78 15.43 -7.99
N ARG A 503 -26.85 14.77 -7.55
CA ARG A 503 -27.97 15.43 -6.87
C ARG A 503 -27.66 15.78 -5.42
N ASP A 504 -28.20 16.91 -4.96
CA ASP A 504 -28.10 17.39 -3.58
C ASP A 504 -29.17 16.80 -2.65
N ALA A 505 -29.24 17.30 -1.41
CA ALA A 505 -30.22 16.86 -0.41
C ALA A 505 -31.68 17.14 -0.79
N SER A 506 -31.92 18.07 -1.72
CA SER A 506 -33.23 18.44 -2.26
C SER A 506 -33.58 17.66 -3.54
N ASP A 507 -32.76 16.67 -3.91
CA ASP A 507 -32.87 15.88 -5.15
C ASP A 507 -32.66 16.70 -6.43
N LEU A 508 -32.05 17.88 -6.32
CA LEU A 508 -31.72 18.74 -7.45
C LEU A 508 -30.29 18.49 -7.92
N VAL A 509 -30.07 18.42 -9.22
CA VAL A 509 -28.72 18.36 -9.81
C VAL A 509 -27.97 19.65 -9.47
N THR A 510 -26.69 19.55 -9.13
CA THR A 510 -25.90 20.72 -8.75
C THR A 510 -25.38 21.44 -10.00
N ASP A 511 -25.46 22.77 -10.00
CA ASP A 511 -24.96 23.59 -11.12
C ASP A 511 -23.42 23.71 -11.13
N VAL A 512 -22.76 23.33 -10.03
CA VAL A 512 -21.32 23.45 -9.79
C VAL A 512 -20.73 22.15 -9.27
N LEU A 513 -19.42 21.95 -9.43
CA LEU A 513 -18.70 20.82 -8.88
C LEU A 513 -18.69 20.92 -7.36
N THR A 514 -19.00 19.81 -6.71
CA THR A 514 -19.18 19.76 -5.26
C THR A 514 -18.34 18.64 -4.68
N GLU A 515 -17.89 18.78 -3.43
CA GLU A 515 -17.06 17.81 -2.71
C GLU A 515 -17.70 17.33 -1.40
N VAL A 516 -17.52 16.06 -1.08
CA VAL A 516 -17.91 15.46 0.21
C VAL A 516 -16.76 14.62 0.76
N GLN A 517 -16.66 14.59 2.09
CA GLN A 517 -15.72 13.72 2.79
C GLN A 517 -16.50 12.53 3.37
N LEU A 518 -16.08 11.32 3.01
CA LEU A 518 -16.73 10.06 3.40
C LEU A 518 -15.75 9.14 4.10
N THR A 519 -16.27 8.34 5.02
CA THR A 519 -15.49 7.43 5.85
C THR A 519 -15.77 6.01 5.38
N VAL A 520 -14.74 5.20 5.15
CA VAL A 520 -14.90 3.78 4.77
C VAL A 520 -15.68 3.03 5.86
N ILE A 521 -16.57 2.13 5.46
CA ILE A 521 -17.42 1.37 6.37
C ILE A 521 -17.05 -0.11 6.27
N PRO A 522 -16.88 -0.82 7.41
CA PRO A 522 -16.65 -2.25 7.42
C PRO A 522 -17.72 -3.00 6.64
N LYS A 523 -17.29 -3.98 5.85
CA LYS A 523 -18.20 -4.79 5.03
C LYS A 523 -19.33 -5.44 5.81
N SER A 524 -19.08 -5.87 7.05
CA SER A 524 -20.10 -6.47 7.93
C SER A 524 -21.22 -5.47 8.26
N GLU A 525 -20.85 -4.26 8.67
CA GLU A 525 -21.77 -3.16 8.97
C GLU A 525 -22.54 -2.76 7.71
N CYS A 526 -21.84 -2.61 6.58
CA CYS A 526 -22.47 -2.24 5.32
C CYS A 526 -23.48 -3.30 4.84
N ARG A 527 -23.12 -4.59 4.87
CA ARG A 527 -24.03 -5.69 4.52
C ARG A 527 -25.27 -5.69 5.40
N TYR A 528 -25.08 -5.51 6.71
CA TYR A 528 -26.19 -5.47 7.66
C TYR A 528 -27.15 -4.32 7.36
N LYS A 529 -26.62 -3.11 7.14
CA LYS A 529 -27.45 -1.92 6.84
C LYS A 529 -28.19 -2.03 5.51
N ILE A 530 -27.53 -2.51 4.46
CA ILE A 530 -28.19 -2.73 3.17
C ILE A 530 -29.29 -3.78 3.29
N TYR A 531 -29.07 -4.85 4.05
CA TYR A 531 -30.10 -5.84 4.34
C TYR A 531 -31.30 -5.23 5.10
N GLU A 532 -31.07 -4.35 6.08
CA GLU A 532 -32.15 -3.65 6.78
C GLU A 532 -33.03 -2.83 5.83
N ILE A 533 -32.42 -2.16 4.86
CA ILE A 533 -33.08 -1.29 3.87
C ILE A 533 -33.81 -2.10 2.79
N THR A 534 -33.13 -3.07 2.18
CA THR A 534 -33.60 -3.76 0.97
C THR A 534 -34.32 -5.07 1.25
N LYS A 535 -34.20 -5.60 2.47
CA LYS A 535 -34.63 -6.96 2.87
C LYS A 535 -33.99 -8.09 2.06
N ASN A 536 -32.92 -7.81 1.33
CA ASN A 536 -32.17 -8.76 0.51
C ASN A 536 -30.68 -8.74 0.87
N HIS A 537 -30.01 -9.88 0.73
CA HIS A 537 -28.55 -9.93 0.88
C HIS A 537 -27.89 -9.27 -0.34
N PRO A 538 -27.02 -8.26 -0.15
CA PRO A 538 -26.45 -7.54 -1.29
C PRO A 538 -25.35 -8.37 -1.96
N ALA A 539 -25.61 -8.84 -3.18
CA ALA A 539 -24.60 -9.44 -4.05
C ALA A 539 -23.50 -8.45 -4.45
N SER A 540 -23.81 -7.15 -4.38
CA SER A 540 -22.91 -6.07 -4.76
C SER A 540 -21.79 -5.78 -3.75
N ILE A 541 -21.90 -6.30 -2.52
CA ILE A 541 -20.81 -6.27 -1.55
C ILE A 541 -19.99 -7.54 -1.77
N SER A 542 -18.84 -7.40 -2.44
CA SER A 542 -17.98 -8.51 -2.86
C SER A 542 -16.54 -8.28 -2.38
N ARG A 543 -15.56 -9.01 -2.94
CA ARG A 543 -14.13 -8.74 -2.71
C ARG A 543 -13.64 -7.50 -3.45
N SER A 544 -14.30 -7.13 -4.56
CA SER A 544 -13.93 -6.00 -5.41
C SER A 544 -14.68 -4.70 -5.10
N THR A 545 -15.46 -4.65 -4.02
CA THR A 545 -16.21 -3.45 -3.61
C THR A 545 -16.03 -3.12 -2.13
N PHE A 546 -16.34 -1.87 -1.77
CA PHE A 546 -16.37 -1.38 -0.40
C PHE A 546 -17.41 -0.27 -0.21
N CYS A 547 -17.73 0.05 1.05
CA CYS A 547 -18.72 1.07 1.36
C CYS A 547 -18.08 2.30 2.00
N ALA A 548 -18.64 3.48 1.76
CA ALA A 548 -18.26 4.70 2.48
C ALA A 548 -19.47 5.60 2.76
N GLY A 549 -19.45 6.29 3.90
CA GLY A 549 -20.50 7.21 4.32
C GLY A 549 -20.28 7.75 5.74
N GLU A 550 -21.27 8.45 6.29
CA GLU A 550 -21.21 8.98 7.66
C GLU A 550 -21.66 7.94 8.70
N ARG A 551 -20.79 7.63 9.68
CA ARG A 551 -21.09 6.75 10.82
C ARG A 551 -21.86 7.49 11.90
N ASN A 552 -22.81 6.80 12.55
CA ASN A 552 -23.75 7.38 13.51
C ASN A 552 -23.20 7.57 14.94
N TYR A 553 -21.88 7.43 15.17
CA TYR A 553 -21.29 7.57 16.50
C TYR A 553 -20.80 9.01 16.72
N SER A 554 -21.50 9.73 17.61
CA SER A 554 -21.22 11.10 18.09
C SER A 554 -21.77 12.26 17.24
N SER A 555 -23.06 12.54 17.47
CA SER A 555 -23.43 13.91 17.87
C SER A 555 -24.41 13.84 19.04
N SER A 556 -23.89 13.77 20.26
CA SER A 556 -24.64 14.18 21.46
C SER A 556 -24.83 15.71 21.53
N ILE A 557 -24.75 16.40 20.40
CA ILE A 557 -25.28 17.74 20.17
C ILE A 557 -26.22 17.61 18.96
N VAL A 558 -27.37 16.96 19.18
CA VAL A 558 -28.50 17.06 18.25
C VAL A 558 -29.12 18.43 18.49
N ASN A 559 -28.69 19.43 17.73
CA ASN A 559 -29.62 20.50 17.39
C ASN A 559 -30.60 19.89 16.39
N ASP A 560 -31.85 19.73 16.79
CA ASP A 560 -32.94 19.02 16.08
C ASP A 560 -33.26 19.51 14.65
N ASN A 561 -32.51 20.47 14.12
CA ASN A 561 -32.84 21.20 12.89
C ASN A 561 -31.85 21.01 11.73
N ALA A 562 -30.83 20.14 11.83
CA ALA A 562 -29.93 19.82 10.72
C ALA A 562 -29.52 18.33 10.68
N LYS A 563 -30.47 17.45 10.32
CA LYS A 563 -30.24 16.01 10.07
C LYS A 563 -29.73 15.78 8.64
N GLU A 564 -28.54 16.26 8.29
CA GLU A 564 -27.91 15.97 6.98
C GLU A 564 -26.80 14.94 7.13
N TYR A 565 -27.03 13.71 6.65
CA TYR A 565 -26.01 12.66 6.61
C TYR A 565 -25.25 12.66 5.27
N LYS A 566 -23.92 12.55 5.33
CA LYS A 566 -23.02 12.59 4.17
C LYS A 566 -22.93 11.27 3.41
N THR A 567 -23.11 11.36 2.09
CA THR A 567 -23.02 10.24 1.15
C THR A 567 -22.98 10.77 -0.30
N VAL A 568 -22.66 9.89 -1.26
CA VAL A 568 -22.81 10.14 -2.71
C VAL A 568 -24.26 9.92 -3.15
N CYS A 569 -24.65 10.53 -4.27
CA CYS A 569 -26.00 10.37 -4.80
C CYS A 569 -26.08 10.13 -6.32
N GLY A 570 -27.30 10.02 -6.86
CA GLY A 570 -27.53 9.82 -8.28
C GLY A 570 -26.86 10.91 -9.12
N GLY A 571 -26.08 10.51 -10.12
CA GLY A 571 -25.24 11.39 -10.94
C GLY A 571 -23.77 11.44 -10.53
N ASP A 572 -23.40 10.90 -9.35
CA ASP A 572 -21.99 10.80 -8.94
C ASP A 572 -21.31 9.51 -9.45
N SER A 573 -22.05 8.60 -10.08
CA SER A 573 -21.55 7.34 -10.65
C SER A 573 -20.27 7.52 -11.46
N GLY A 574 -19.31 6.63 -11.27
CA GLY A 574 -17.99 6.69 -11.93
C GLY A 574 -17.03 7.74 -11.35
N SER A 575 -17.48 8.66 -10.50
CA SER A 575 -16.58 9.63 -9.85
C SER A 575 -15.61 8.94 -8.89
N PRO A 576 -14.36 9.41 -8.80
CA PRO A 576 -13.36 8.81 -7.93
C PRO A 576 -13.60 9.20 -6.46
N ILE A 577 -13.45 8.23 -5.56
CA ILE A 577 -13.10 8.53 -4.16
C ILE A 577 -11.58 8.50 -4.03
N VAL A 578 -11.03 9.65 -3.61
CA VAL A 578 -9.59 9.86 -3.54
C VAL A 578 -9.11 10.04 -2.11
N PHE A 579 -7.92 9.53 -1.85
CA PHE A 579 -7.27 9.59 -0.55
C PHE A 579 -5.94 10.33 -0.69
N ALA A 580 -5.60 11.11 0.34
CA ALA A 580 -4.29 11.73 0.41
C ALA A 580 -3.29 10.64 0.84
N SER A 581 -2.46 10.21 -0.10
CA SER A 581 -1.30 9.37 0.19
C SER A 581 -0.18 10.25 0.72
N HIS A 582 0.20 9.98 1.96
CA HIS A 582 1.37 10.58 2.61
C HIS A 582 2.57 9.65 2.42
N SER A 583 3.03 9.48 1.18
CA SER A 583 4.31 8.82 0.90
C SER A 583 5.49 9.77 1.14
N LEU A 584 6.66 9.19 1.44
CA LEU A 584 7.92 9.76 1.94
C LEU A 584 8.50 10.99 1.18
N LEU A 585 7.90 11.47 0.08
CA LEU A 585 8.49 12.48 -0.80
C LEU A 585 7.55 13.61 -1.29
N LYS A 586 6.21 13.52 -1.14
CA LYS A 586 5.22 14.57 -1.45
C LYS A 586 3.80 14.10 -1.10
N SER A 587 2.91 15.00 -0.68
CA SER A 587 1.48 14.70 -0.58
C SER A 587 0.89 14.52 -1.98
N GLN A 588 0.41 13.32 -2.30
CA GLN A 588 -0.26 13.00 -3.56
C GLN A 588 -1.66 12.44 -3.29
N TRP A 589 -2.58 12.69 -4.21
CA TRP A 589 -3.90 12.06 -4.19
C TRP A 589 -3.88 10.78 -5.02
N VAL A 590 -4.55 9.75 -4.52
CA VAL A 590 -4.67 8.43 -5.14
C VAL A 590 -6.15 8.09 -5.30
N VAL A 591 -6.54 7.49 -6.42
CA VAL A 591 -7.91 7.00 -6.65
C VAL A 591 -8.05 5.58 -6.10
N GLU A 592 -8.70 5.43 -4.94
CA GLU A 592 -8.86 4.12 -4.30
C GLU A 592 -10.16 3.42 -4.72
N GLY A 593 -11.16 4.20 -5.15
CA GLY A 593 -12.44 3.64 -5.58
C GLY A 593 -13.19 4.51 -6.58
N LEU A 594 -14.20 3.91 -7.21
CA LEU A 594 -15.15 4.58 -8.10
C LEU A 594 -16.56 4.40 -7.57
N VAL A 595 -17.37 5.46 -7.57
CA VAL A 595 -18.79 5.37 -7.19
C VAL A 595 -19.49 4.37 -8.13
N SER A 596 -20.00 3.27 -7.57
CA SER A 596 -20.69 2.23 -8.33
C SER A 596 -22.20 2.33 -8.11
N HIS A 597 -22.65 2.19 -6.87
CA HIS A 597 -24.08 2.12 -6.58
C HIS A 597 -24.41 2.63 -5.19
N ILE A 598 -25.69 2.93 -5.00
CA ILE A 598 -26.20 3.55 -3.81
C ILE A 598 -27.48 2.84 -3.39
N TYR A 599 -27.58 2.50 -2.10
CA TYR A 599 -28.75 1.86 -1.53
C TYR A 599 -29.57 2.87 -0.73
N ALA A 600 -30.60 3.46 -1.36
CA ALA A 600 -31.60 4.27 -0.68
C ALA A 600 -33.00 3.62 -0.76
N LYS A 601 -33.82 3.85 0.26
CA LYS A 601 -35.22 3.35 0.34
C LYS A 601 -36.10 3.82 -0.82
N SER A 602 -35.76 4.95 -1.45
CA SER A 602 -36.48 5.61 -2.54
C SER A 602 -35.82 5.44 -3.93
N GLY A 603 -34.84 4.55 -4.08
CA GLY A 603 -34.13 4.34 -5.34
C GLY A 603 -32.96 5.31 -5.54
N GLN A 604 -32.81 5.90 -6.73
CA GLN A 604 -31.77 6.93 -7.01
C GLN A 604 -32.10 8.31 -6.45
N ASN A 605 -33.27 8.48 -5.83
CA ASN A 605 -33.73 9.75 -5.30
C ASN A 605 -33.04 10.08 -3.97
N CYS A 606 -32.47 11.28 -3.88
CA CYS A 606 -31.69 11.75 -2.74
C CYS A 606 -32.55 12.38 -1.63
N SER A 607 -33.83 12.62 -1.91
CA SER A 607 -34.80 13.06 -0.91
C SER A 607 -35.23 11.88 -0.03
N ASN A 608 -35.17 12.07 1.30
CA ASN A 608 -35.51 11.08 2.36
C ASN A 608 -34.42 10.08 2.78
N TYR A 609 -33.16 10.47 2.77
CA TYR A 609 -32.10 9.62 3.29
C TYR A 609 -32.14 9.40 4.82
N GLU A 610 -31.96 8.16 5.25
CA GLU A 610 -31.90 7.73 6.66
C GLU A 610 -30.45 7.46 7.11
N PRO A 611 -30.15 7.53 8.42
CA PRO A 611 -28.84 7.13 8.95
C PRO A 611 -28.47 5.69 8.56
N GLY A 612 -27.23 5.51 8.07
CA GLY A 612 -26.70 4.20 7.68
C GLY A 612 -26.89 3.81 6.21
N GLN A 613 -27.30 4.76 5.35
CA GLN A 613 -27.27 4.59 3.90
C GLN A 613 -25.88 4.97 3.36
N TYR A 614 -25.11 3.96 2.97
CA TYR A 614 -23.74 4.09 2.49
C TYR A 614 -23.67 4.01 0.95
N GLY A 615 -22.75 4.77 0.37
CA GLY A 615 -22.37 4.59 -1.04
C GLY A 615 -21.47 3.36 -1.17
N VAL A 616 -21.59 2.64 -2.28
CA VAL A 616 -20.74 1.49 -2.59
C VAL A 616 -19.84 1.82 -3.78
N PHE A 617 -18.58 1.45 -3.63
CA PHE A 617 -17.49 1.80 -4.50
C PHE A 617 -16.81 0.55 -5.05
N THR A 618 -16.43 0.58 -6.33
CA THR A 618 -15.53 -0.43 -6.93
C THR A 618 -14.11 -0.15 -6.47
N LYS A 619 -13.41 -1.14 -5.91
CA LYS A 619 -12.01 -1.04 -5.46
C LYS A 619 -11.06 -0.96 -6.66
N VAL A 620 -10.36 0.15 -6.85
CA VAL A 620 -9.46 0.31 -8.01
C VAL A 620 -8.21 -0.58 -7.90
N ASN A 621 -7.68 -0.78 -6.69
CA ASN A 621 -6.49 -1.63 -6.46
C ASN A 621 -6.64 -3.06 -7.00
N LYS A 622 -7.87 -3.61 -7.01
CA LYS A 622 -8.18 -4.94 -7.56
C LYS A 622 -8.13 -5.04 -9.09
N PHE A 623 -8.02 -3.91 -9.78
CA PHE A 623 -8.06 -3.83 -11.24
C PHE A 623 -6.86 -3.11 -11.84
N VAL A 624 -5.82 -2.76 -11.06
CA VAL A 624 -4.63 -2.06 -11.56
C VAL A 624 -3.96 -2.85 -12.68
N ASP A 625 -3.78 -4.16 -12.50
CA ASP A 625 -3.18 -5.02 -13.54
C ASP A 625 -4.01 -4.97 -14.84
N TRP A 626 -5.34 -5.07 -14.74
CA TRP A 626 -6.24 -4.96 -15.89
C TRP A 626 -6.19 -3.57 -16.55
N ILE A 627 -6.12 -2.49 -15.75
CA ILE A 627 -6.00 -1.12 -16.24
C ILE A 627 -4.72 -0.97 -17.05
N GLU A 628 -3.58 -1.37 -16.48
CA GLU A 628 -2.27 -1.25 -17.10
C GLU A 628 -2.15 -2.12 -18.35
N GLU A 629 -2.64 -3.36 -18.31
CA GLU A 629 -2.69 -4.25 -19.46
C GLU A 629 -3.54 -3.67 -20.60
N THR A 630 -4.74 -3.20 -20.28
CA THR A 630 -5.66 -2.62 -21.28
C THR A 630 -5.06 -1.36 -21.90
N MET A 631 -4.50 -0.47 -21.08
CA MET A 631 -3.83 0.74 -21.56
C MET A 631 -2.63 0.40 -22.44
N SER A 632 -1.81 -0.57 -22.03
CA SER A 632 -0.62 -1.01 -22.77
C SER A 632 -0.97 -1.63 -24.12
N MET A 633 -1.91 -2.59 -24.15
CA MET A 633 -2.33 -3.29 -25.38
C MET A 633 -3.00 -2.36 -26.39
N ASN A 634 -3.52 -1.22 -25.94
CA ASN A 634 -4.27 -0.27 -26.76
C ASN A 634 -3.66 1.12 -26.71
N SER A 635 -2.36 1.27 -26.40
CA SER A 635 -1.66 2.57 -26.32
C SER A 635 -1.59 3.28 -27.67
#